data_AF-A0A958LRY0-F1
#
_entry.id   AF-A0A958LRY0-F1
#
_cell.length_a   1.000
_cell.length_b   1.000
_cell.length_c   1.000
_cell.angle_alpha   90.00
_cell.angle_beta   90.00
_cell.angle_gamma   90.00
#
_symmetry.space_group_name_H-M   'P 1'
#
loop_
_entity.id
_entity.type
_entity.pdbx_description
1 polymer ?
#
loop_
_entity_poly.entity_id
_entity_poly.type
_entity_poly.pdbx_seq_one_letter_code
_entity_poly.pdbx_strand_id
1 'polypeptide(L)'
;MKGIQVSLLMKRLVVGIWISGIAAPAQVWAGTAEGLRDFYPVTTLVAQNEKKSDLDLESLGFETHEIKGDPKAQAMLNERSSSLQLHQWFGFGTLGLLLATLSTAPEGEKASSAHETLGYLTAASYAGTAYLALTAPEPPNMERKGWNIRLHRALVWIHLPGMILTPIAGAMANGDLKKGKKPTGLGKYKAEIAGTTAASLGLAALMMTIDF
;
A
#
# COMPACT_ATOMS: atom_id res chain seq x y z
N MET A 1 -2.78 -8.50 34.56
CA MET A 1 -1.86 -7.74 33.69
C MET A 1 -0.92 -8.69 32.94
N LYS A 2 -1.31 -9.23 31.78
CA LYS A 2 -0.45 -9.98 30.84
C LYS A 2 -1.06 -9.92 29.44
N GLY A 3 -0.74 -8.89 28.65
CA GLY A 3 -1.34 -8.73 27.30
C GLY A 3 -0.54 -7.91 26.29
N ILE A 4 0.57 -7.27 26.71
CA ILE A 4 1.29 -6.30 25.85
C ILE A 4 2.55 -6.90 25.19
N GLN A 5 3.04 -8.04 25.68
CA GLN A 5 4.33 -8.62 25.21
C GLN A 5 4.24 -9.38 23.87
N VAL A 6 3.07 -9.91 23.48
CA VAL A 6 2.92 -10.72 22.25
C VAL A 6 2.99 -9.85 20.98
N SER A 7 2.52 -8.60 21.06
CA SER A 7 2.48 -7.66 19.93
C SER A 7 3.89 -7.23 19.47
N LEU A 8 4.82 -6.99 20.41
CA LEU A 8 6.18 -6.60 20.07
C LEU A 8 6.97 -7.75 19.45
N LEU A 9 6.75 -8.99 19.91
CA LEU A 9 7.47 -10.16 19.42
C LEU A 9 7.08 -10.52 17.98
N MET A 10 5.79 -10.43 17.62
CA MET A 10 5.33 -10.59 16.22
C MET A 10 5.86 -9.47 15.31
N LYS A 11 5.91 -8.22 15.78
CA LYS A 11 6.49 -7.11 15.00
C LYS A 11 7.97 -7.32 14.69
N ARG A 12 8.75 -7.87 15.63
CA ARG A 12 10.18 -8.15 15.43
C ARG A 12 10.44 -9.36 14.52
N LEU A 13 9.58 -10.39 14.57
CA LEU A 13 9.67 -11.56 13.70
C LEU A 13 9.33 -11.23 12.24
N VAL A 14 8.32 -10.37 12.01
CA VAL A 14 7.98 -9.90 10.66
C VAL A 14 9.08 -9.01 10.10
N VAL A 15 9.68 -8.12 10.90
CA VAL A 15 10.81 -7.28 10.43
C VAL A 15 12.08 -8.10 10.17
N GLY A 16 12.36 -9.14 10.97
CA GLY A 16 13.57 -9.96 10.84
C GLY A 16 13.62 -10.85 9.59
N ILE A 17 12.47 -11.33 9.11
CA ILE A 17 12.40 -12.19 7.90
C ILE A 17 12.55 -11.36 6.61
N TRP A 18 12.28 -10.04 6.66
CA TRP A 18 12.34 -9.16 5.50
C TRP A 18 13.73 -8.63 5.15
N ILE A 19 14.68 -8.59 6.10
CA ILE A 19 16.01 -7.99 5.87
C ILE A 19 16.96 -8.91 5.07
N SER A 20 16.71 -10.21 5.02
CA SER A 20 17.62 -11.19 4.38
C SER A 20 17.31 -11.52 2.91
N GLY A 21 16.19 -11.06 2.35
CA GLY A 21 15.67 -11.57 1.07
C GLY A 21 15.82 -10.67 -0.17
N ILE A 22 15.98 -9.35 -0.01
CA ILE A 22 16.09 -8.41 -1.13
C ILE A 22 17.09 -7.34 -0.74
N ALA A 23 18.38 -7.60 -0.95
CA ALA A 23 19.41 -6.57 -0.88
C ALA A 23 19.33 -5.70 -2.15
N ALA A 24 18.38 -4.77 -2.18
CA ALA A 24 18.50 -3.57 -3.00
C ALA A 24 19.16 -2.48 -2.13
N PRO A 25 20.24 -1.83 -2.58
CA PRO A 25 20.98 -0.89 -1.75
C PRO A 25 20.10 0.31 -1.37
N ALA A 26 20.15 0.68 -0.09
CA ALA A 26 19.40 1.80 0.49
C ALA A 26 19.61 3.14 -0.26
N GLN A 27 20.70 3.27 -1.04
CA GLN A 27 20.96 4.43 -1.89
C GLN A 27 19.97 4.62 -3.04
N VAL A 28 19.31 3.56 -3.55
CA VAL A 28 18.33 3.69 -4.66
C VAL A 28 17.03 4.34 -4.18
N TRP A 29 16.67 4.18 -2.91
CA TRP A 29 15.41 4.66 -2.34
C TRP A 29 15.44 6.12 -1.86
N ALA A 30 16.62 6.66 -1.55
CA ALA A 30 16.74 8.06 -1.10
C ALA A 30 16.46 9.06 -2.25
N GLY A 31 16.97 8.80 -3.46
CA GLY A 31 16.81 9.71 -4.61
C GLY A 31 15.39 9.73 -5.20
N THR A 32 14.61 8.65 -5.07
CA THR A 32 13.22 8.61 -5.56
C THR A 32 12.24 9.32 -4.61
N ALA A 33 12.53 9.30 -3.30
CA ALA A 33 11.71 9.97 -2.30
C ALA A 33 11.79 11.50 -2.39
N GLU A 34 12.95 12.06 -2.77
CA GLU A 34 13.11 13.50 -3.04
C GLU A 34 12.38 13.90 -4.32
N GLY A 35 12.53 13.14 -5.42
CA GLY A 35 11.84 13.44 -6.68
C GLY A 35 10.31 13.31 -6.62
N LEU A 36 9.75 12.44 -5.77
CA LEU A 36 8.30 12.28 -5.61
C LEU A 36 7.65 13.38 -4.75
N ARG A 37 8.43 14.07 -3.90
CA ARG A 37 7.95 15.23 -3.12
C ARG A 37 7.64 16.42 -4.03
N ASP A 38 8.36 16.55 -5.15
CA ASP A 38 8.18 17.63 -6.12
C ASP A 38 6.96 17.45 -7.04
N PHE A 39 6.40 16.23 -7.14
CA PHE A 39 5.20 15.96 -7.96
C PHE A 39 3.89 16.42 -7.31
N TYR A 40 3.90 16.77 -6.02
CA TYR A 40 2.74 17.30 -5.30
C TYR A 40 3.15 18.52 -4.47
N PRO A 41 3.27 19.73 -5.06
CA PRO A 41 3.36 20.93 -4.26
C PRO A 41 2.02 21.14 -3.54
N VAL A 42 1.90 20.61 -2.31
CA VAL A 42 0.84 20.98 -1.36
C VAL A 42 0.92 22.49 -1.01
N THR A 43 1.98 23.17 -1.45
CA THR A 43 2.31 24.55 -1.11
C THR A 43 1.82 25.63 -2.10
N THR A 44 1.18 25.33 -3.23
CA THR A 44 0.90 26.37 -4.26
C THR A 44 -0.55 26.81 -4.44
N LEU A 45 -1.52 26.36 -3.64
CA LEU A 45 -2.91 26.86 -3.74
C LEU A 45 -3.33 27.87 -2.66
N VAL A 46 -2.48 28.18 -1.68
CA VAL A 46 -2.81 29.15 -0.61
C VAL A 46 -2.36 30.58 -0.96
N ALA A 47 -1.57 30.78 -2.02
CA ALA A 47 -0.90 32.07 -2.29
C ALA A 47 -1.66 33.04 -3.23
N GLN A 48 -2.99 32.97 -3.35
CA GLN A 48 -3.74 33.78 -4.32
C GLN A 48 -4.98 34.50 -3.76
N ASN A 49 -5.08 34.77 -2.45
CA ASN A 49 -6.14 35.66 -1.97
C ASN A 49 -5.73 36.53 -0.78
N GLU A 50 -4.76 37.43 -1.00
CA GLU A 50 -4.54 38.57 -0.11
C GLU A 50 -5.57 39.67 -0.36
N LYS A 51 -6.85 39.37 -0.10
CA LYS A 51 -7.81 40.41 0.28
C LYS A 51 -8.13 40.16 1.74
N LYS A 52 -7.43 40.86 2.63
CA LYS A 52 -7.65 40.86 4.08
C LYS A 52 -9.13 41.16 4.36
N SER A 53 -9.92 40.12 4.56
CA SER A 53 -11.26 40.25 5.11
C SER A 53 -11.12 40.69 6.56
N ASP A 54 -11.96 41.63 6.99
CA ASP A 54 -12.08 42.13 8.38
C ASP A 54 -12.66 41.07 9.35
N LEU A 55 -12.58 39.80 8.95
CA LEU A 55 -13.07 38.61 9.64
C LEU A 55 -11.86 37.70 9.83
N ASP A 56 -11.22 37.82 10.99
CA ASP A 56 -10.25 36.86 11.50
C ASP A 56 -10.89 36.08 12.66
N LEU A 57 -10.30 34.95 13.02
CA LEU A 57 -10.85 34.11 14.08
C LEU A 57 -10.80 34.81 15.44
N GLU A 58 -9.87 35.76 15.60
CA GLU A 58 -9.80 36.62 16.78
C GLU A 58 -11.03 37.55 16.89
N SER A 59 -11.53 38.08 15.76
CA SER A 59 -12.76 38.89 15.72
C SER A 59 -14.04 38.07 15.91
N LEU A 60 -13.97 36.74 15.76
CA LEU A 60 -15.03 35.79 16.15
C LEU A 60 -14.96 35.36 17.62
N GLY A 61 -14.00 35.90 18.39
CA GLY A 61 -13.84 35.64 19.83
C GLY A 61 -13.00 34.42 20.18
N PHE A 62 -12.28 33.82 19.23
CA PHE A 62 -11.32 32.75 19.51
C PHE A 62 -10.00 33.35 20.01
N GLU A 63 -9.43 32.77 21.05
CA GLU A 63 -8.12 33.20 21.54
C GLU A 63 -6.99 32.73 20.62
N THR A 64 -5.88 33.48 20.52
CA THR A 64 -4.73 33.14 19.67
C THR A 64 -4.18 31.72 19.92
N HIS A 65 -4.33 31.19 21.14
CA HIS A 65 -3.91 29.83 21.50
C HIS A 65 -4.85 28.73 20.97
N GLU A 66 -6.11 29.06 20.68
CA GLU A 66 -7.12 28.14 20.10
C GLU A 66 -6.98 28.03 18.58
N ILE A 67 -6.47 29.08 17.93
CA ILE A 67 -6.35 29.18 16.47
C ILE A 67 -4.95 28.83 15.94
N LYS A 68 -3.95 28.74 16.83
CA LYS A 68 -2.58 28.39 16.47
C LYS A 68 -2.42 26.87 16.52
N GLY A 69 -2.47 26.23 15.35
CA GLY A 69 -2.24 24.79 15.24
C GLY A 69 -0.88 24.35 15.80
N ASP A 70 -0.83 23.19 16.46
CA ASP A 70 0.43 22.60 16.95
C ASP A 70 1.34 22.22 15.77
N PRO A 71 2.52 22.86 15.61
CA PRO A 71 3.44 22.58 14.52
C PRO A 71 3.86 21.11 14.46
N LYS A 72 3.97 20.44 15.61
CA LYS A 72 4.37 19.03 15.68
C LYS A 72 3.26 18.10 15.21
N ALA A 73 2.02 18.34 15.64
CA ALA A 73 0.86 17.62 15.16
C ALA A 73 0.67 17.81 13.65
N GLN A 74 0.85 19.03 13.15
CA GLN A 74 0.75 19.33 11.72
C GLN A 74 1.82 18.59 10.91
N ALA A 75 3.07 18.57 11.37
CA ALA A 75 4.15 17.84 10.70
C ALA A 75 3.86 16.33 10.61
N MET A 76 3.36 15.73 11.68
CA MET A 76 2.96 14.32 11.71
C MET A 76 1.80 14.02 10.75
N LEU A 77 0.79 14.90 10.70
CA LEU A 77 -0.34 14.73 9.77
C LEU A 77 0.11 14.86 8.31
N ASN A 78 1.03 15.77 8.01
CA ASN A 78 1.60 15.92 6.67
C ASN A 78 2.39 14.67 6.26
N GLU A 79 3.22 14.12 7.14
CA GLU A 79 3.97 12.89 6.90
C GLU A 79 3.04 11.69 6.67
N ARG A 80 2.02 11.53 7.51
CA ARG A 80 1.01 10.49 7.34
C ARG A 80 0.29 10.62 6.01
N SER A 81 -0.16 11.83 5.67
CA SER A 81 -0.93 12.10 4.45
C SER A 81 -0.09 11.80 3.21
N SER A 82 1.18 12.21 3.22
CA SER A 82 2.12 11.90 2.14
C SER A 82 2.32 10.39 1.98
N SER A 83 2.53 9.65 3.07
CA SER A 83 2.69 8.18 3.02
C SER A 83 1.42 7.48 2.50
N LEU A 84 0.22 7.93 2.91
CA LEU A 84 -1.05 7.35 2.45
C LEU A 84 -1.37 7.69 1.00
N GLN A 85 -1.03 8.90 0.52
CA GLN A 85 -1.14 9.25 -0.89
C GLN A 85 -0.21 8.38 -1.75
N LEU A 86 1.04 8.18 -1.31
CA LEU A 86 1.96 7.25 -1.97
C LEU A 86 1.45 5.81 -1.92
N HIS A 87 0.89 5.36 -0.79
CA HIS A 87 0.29 4.03 -0.67
C HIS A 87 -0.82 3.83 -1.70
N GLN A 88 -1.71 4.82 -1.85
CA GLN A 88 -2.80 4.77 -2.82
C GLN A 88 -2.26 4.75 -4.26
N TRP A 89 -1.28 5.60 -4.57
CA TRP A 89 -0.68 5.68 -5.90
C TRP A 89 0.03 4.38 -6.29
N PHE A 90 0.85 3.83 -5.39
CA PHE A 90 1.47 2.52 -5.57
C PHE A 90 0.42 1.40 -5.57
N GLY A 91 -0.70 1.56 -4.86
CA GLY A 91 -1.82 0.61 -4.88
C GLY A 91 -2.42 0.47 -6.27
N PHE A 92 -2.66 1.59 -6.95
CA PHE A 92 -3.07 1.59 -8.37
C PHE A 92 -2.00 1.04 -9.30
N GLY A 93 -0.73 1.40 -9.08
CA GLY A 93 0.39 0.83 -9.82
C GLY A 93 0.47 -0.69 -9.69
N THR A 94 0.30 -1.21 -8.46
CA THR A 94 0.27 -2.65 -8.17
C THR A 94 -0.91 -3.32 -8.87
N LEU A 95 -2.10 -2.72 -8.84
CA LEU A 95 -3.26 -3.24 -9.55
C LEU A 95 -3.01 -3.34 -11.06
N GLY A 96 -2.44 -2.29 -11.67
CA GLY A 96 -2.07 -2.30 -13.09
C GLY A 96 -1.05 -3.40 -13.42
N LEU A 97 0.00 -3.54 -12.62
CA LEU A 97 1.00 -4.60 -12.77
C LEU A 97 0.40 -6.01 -12.59
N LEU A 98 -0.51 -6.19 -11.64
CA LEU A 98 -1.19 -7.47 -11.42
C LEU A 98 -2.06 -7.85 -12.61
N LEU A 99 -2.83 -6.90 -13.15
CA LEU A 99 -3.63 -7.12 -14.35
C LEU A 99 -2.76 -7.44 -15.58
N ALA A 100 -1.61 -6.78 -15.74
CA ALA A 100 -0.64 -7.10 -16.78
C ALA A 100 0.00 -8.49 -16.59
N THR A 101 0.26 -8.88 -15.33
CA THR A 101 0.75 -10.23 -15.00
C THR A 101 -0.29 -11.28 -15.39
N LEU A 102 -1.57 -11.02 -15.11
CA LEU A 102 -2.68 -11.91 -15.49
C LEU A 102 -2.87 -11.99 -17.01
N SER A 103 -2.74 -10.88 -17.74
CA SER A 103 -2.90 -10.88 -19.21
C SER A 103 -1.78 -11.62 -19.95
N THR A 104 -0.61 -11.76 -19.31
CA THR A 104 0.52 -12.52 -19.83
C THR A 104 0.59 -13.95 -19.29
N ALA A 105 -0.40 -14.38 -18.50
CA ALA A 105 -0.42 -15.70 -17.90
C ALA A 105 -0.62 -16.80 -18.96
N PRO A 106 0.27 -17.81 -19.02
CA PRO A 106 0.12 -18.89 -19.98
C PRO A 106 -0.95 -19.91 -19.55
N GLU A 107 -1.72 -20.41 -20.52
CA GLU A 107 -2.70 -21.47 -20.31
C GLU A 107 -2.04 -22.85 -20.39
N GLY A 108 -1.88 -23.52 -19.25
CA GLY A 108 -1.37 -24.90 -19.20
C GLY A 108 0.12 -25.04 -19.56
N GLU A 109 0.82 -23.95 -19.85
CA GLU A 109 2.26 -23.93 -20.16
C GLU A 109 3.09 -23.28 -19.05
N LYS A 110 4.41 -23.51 -19.11
CA LYS A 110 5.39 -22.87 -18.21
C LYS A 110 5.33 -21.34 -18.35
N ALA A 111 5.63 -20.65 -17.26
CA ALA A 111 5.65 -19.19 -17.23
C ALA A 111 6.61 -18.61 -18.27
N SER A 112 6.15 -17.61 -19.03
CA SER A 112 7.01 -16.83 -19.91
C SER A 112 7.87 -15.86 -19.08
N SER A 113 8.99 -15.41 -19.65
CA SER A 113 9.85 -14.41 -18.99
C SER A 113 9.09 -13.10 -18.69
N ALA A 114 8.17 -12.70 -19.58
CA ALA A 114 7.31 -11.54 -19.37
C ALA A 114 6.38 -11.70 -18.15
N HIS A 115 5.71 -12.86 -18.04
CA HIS A 115 4.85 -13.17 -16.90
C HIS A 115 5.63 -13.21 -15.59
N GLU A 116 6.79 -13.87 -15.57
CA GLU A 116 7.64 -13.93 -14.37
C GLU A 116 8.10 -12.52 -13.96
N THR A 117 8.58 -11.71 -14.91
CA THR A 117 9.04 -10.33 -14.65
C THR A 117 7.92 -9.43 -14.12
N LEU A 118 6.75 -9.45 -14.75
CA LEU A 118 5.58 -8.69 -14.29
C LEU A 118 5.10 -9.16 -12.91
N GLY A 119 5.15 -10.47 -12.64
CA GLY A 119 4.85 -11.04 -11.33
C GLY A 119 5.80 -10.53 -10.24
N TYR A 120 7.11 -10.49 -10.50
CA TYR A 120 8.09 -9.92 -9.56
C TYR A 120 7.86 -8.43 -9.33
N LEU A 121 7.61 -7.64 -10.39
CA LEU A 121 7.30 -6.22 -10.27
C LEU A 121 6.03 -5.99 -9.46
N THR A 122 4.99 -6.80 -9.67
CA THR A 122 3.75 -6.75 -8.90
C THR A 122 4.01 -7.00 -7.42
N ALA A 123 4.78 -8.06 -7.08
CA ALA A 123 5.11 -8.40 -5.71
C ALA A 123 5.95 -7.31 -5.03
N ALA A 124 6.93 -6.74 -5.73
CA ALA A 124 7.77 -5.66 -5.22
C ALA A 124 6.97 -4.36 -5.02
N SER A 125 6.13 -3.98 -5.99
CA SER A 125 5.25 -2.81 -5.87
C SER A 125 4.29 -2.97 -4.70
N TYR A 126 3.68 -4.15 -4.54
CA TYR A 126 2.81 -4.46 -3.42
C TYR A 126 3.53 -4.37 -2.07
N ALA A 127 4.75 -4.90 -1.98
CA ALA A 127 5.58 -4.76 -0.78
C ALA A 127 5.82 -3.28 -0.41
N GLY A 128 6.07 -2.44 -1.42
CA GLY A 128 6.14 -0.99 -1.26
C GLY A 128 4.85 -0.38 -0.69
N THR A 129 3.68 -0.78 -1.22
CA THR A 129 2.38 -0.31 -0.68
C THR A 129 2.21 -0.69 0.79
N ALA A 130 2.52 -1.94 1.15
CA ALA A 130 2.39 -2.44 2.51
C ALA A 130 3.35 -1.70 3.47
N TYR A 131 4.59 -1.45 3.03
CA TYR A 131 5.57 -0.68 3.78
C TYR A 131 5.07 0.74 4.11
N LEU A 132 4.54 1.46 3.12
CA LEU A 132 4.00 2.81 3.32
C LEU A 132 2.85 2.82 4.34
N ALA A 133 1.92 1.86 4.24
CA ALA A 133 0.80 1.75 5.16
C ALA A 133 1.23 1.41 6.61
N LEU A 134 2.23 0.55 6.77
CA LEU A 134 2.70 0.09 8.09
C LEU A 134 3.57 1.12 8.81
N THR A 135 4.30 1.94 8.07
CA THR A 135 5.24 2.93 8.63
C THR A 135 4.64 4.33 8.74
N ALA A 136 3.47 4.59 8.15
CA ALA A 136 2.79 5.87 8.29
C ALA A 136 2.52 6.21 9.78
N PRO A 137 2.94 7.39 10.28
CA PRO A 137 2.74 7.77 11.67
C PRO A 137 1.25 7.90 11.99
N GLU A 138 0.81 7.45 13.17
CA GLU A 138 -0.59 7.52 13.60
C GLU A 138 -0.73 8.39 14.86
N PRO A 139 -1.65 9.36 14.89
CA PRO A 139 -1.98 10.05 16.13
C PRO A 139 -2.58 9.08 17.16
N PRO A 140 -2.32 9.28 18.46
CA PRO A 140 -3.03 8.54 19.49
C PRO A 140 -4.54 8.79 19.36
N ASN A 141 -5.33 7.72 19.50
CA ASN A 141 -6.79 7.76 19.44
C ASN A 141 -7.40 8.22 18.10
N MET A 142 -6.68 8.08 16.98
CA MET A 142 -7.26 8.35 15.66
C MET A 142 -8.42 7.39 15.34
N GLU A 143 -9.63 7.93 15.28
CA GLU A 143 -10.79 7.21 14.77
C GLU A 143 -10.74 7.14 13.25
N ARG A 144 -10.77 5.92 12.71
CA ARG A 144 -10.85 5.69 11.27
C ARG A 144 -12.32 5.64 10.87
N LYS A 145 -12.85 6.80 10.51
CA LYS A 145 -14.26 7.01 10.12
C LYS A 145 -14.42 6.84 8.61
N GLY A 146 -15.61 6.45 8.15
CA GLY A 146 -15.88 6.18 6.74
C GLY A 146 -16.11 4.69 6.46
N TRP A 147 -17.17 4.39 5.72
CA TRP A 147 -17.52 3.01 5.37
C TRP A 147 -16.52 2.40 4.38
N ASN A 148 -15.97 3.22 3.48
CA ASN A 148 -14.91 2.88 2.53
C ASN A 148 -13.64 2.40 3.24
N ILE A 149 -13.17 3.11 4.28
CA ILE A 149 -11.98 2.74 5.07
C ILE A 149 -12.20 1.41 5.80
N ARG A 150 -13.41 1.19 6.32
CA ARG A 150 -13.78 -0.08 6.96
C ARG A 150 -13.76 -1.23 5.95
N LEU A 151 -14.30 -1.02 4.75
CA LEU A 151 -14.35 -2.04 3.71
C LEU A 151 -12.95 -2.37 3.18
N HIS A 152 -12.10 -1.39 2.88
CA HIS A 152 -10.71 -1.63 2.49
C HIS A 152 -9.98 -2.47 3.55
N ARG A 153 -10.14 -2.13 4.83
CA ARG A 153 -9.55 -2.90 5.93
C ARG A 153 -10.08 -4.33 6.03
N ALA A 154 -11.35 -4.54 5.70
CA ALA A 154 -11.90 -5.89 5.60
C ALA A 154 -11.28 -6.65 4.42
N LEU A 155 -11.13 -6.00 3.26
CA LEU A 155 -10.53 -6.57 2.07
C LEU A 155 -9.03 -6.88 2.23
N VAL A 156 -8.31 -6.22 3.15
CA VAL A 156 -6.92 -6.59 3.49
C VAL A 156 -6.83 -8.05 3.90
N TRP A 157 -7.83 -8.61 4.59
CA TRP A 157 -7.84 -10.03 4.96
C TRP A 157 -7.93 -10.99 3.77
N ILE A 158 -8.26 -10.48 2.58
CA ILE A 158 -8.33 -11.25 1.34
C ILE A 158 -7.11 -10.93 0.47
N HIS A 159 -6.90 -9.65 0.12
CA HIS A 159 -5.84 -9.29 -0.82
C HIS A 159 -4.44 -9.47 -0.23
N LEU A 160 -4.20 -9.28 1.08
CA LEU A 160 -2.87 -9.49 1.66
C LEU A 160 -2.45 -10.97 1.64
N PRO A 161 -3.24 -11.92 2.18
CA PRO A 161 -2.94 -13.33 2.02
C PRO A 161 -2.89 -13.77 0.55
N GLY A 162 -3.79 -13.23 -0.28
CA GLY A 162 -3.82 -13.50 -1.72
C GLY A 162 -2.53 -13.12 -2.43
N MET A 163 -1.96 -11.95 -2.12
CA MET A 163 -0.69 -11.47 -2.68
C MET A 163 0.52 -12.30 -2.24
N ILE A 164 0.42 -13.03 -1.11
CA ILE A 164 1.44 -13.99 -0.67
C ILE A 164 1.23 -15.34 -1.36
N LEU A 165 -0.01 -15.83 -1.41
CA LEU A 165 -0.33 -17.15 -1.95
C LEU A 165 -0.20 -17.24 -3.46
N THR A 166 -0.51 -16.16 -4.19
CA THR A 166 -0.45 -16.11 -5.66
C THR A 166 0.94 -16.48 -6.21
N PRO A 167 2.06 -15.84 -5.81
CA PRO A 167 3.38 -16.20 -6.32
C PRO A 167 3.81 -17.61 -5.90
N ILE A 168 3.41 -18.09 -4.72
CA ILE A 168 3.70 -19.46 -4.26
C ILE A 168 2.98 -20.48 -5.15
N ALA A 169 1.67 -20.32 -5.36
CA ALA A 169 0.88 -21.18 -6.23
C ALA A 169 1.40 -21.15 -7.67
N GLY A 170 1.76 -19.96 -8.17
CA GLY A 170 2.38 -19.78 -9.49
C GLY A 170 3.71 -20.53 -9.62
N ALA A 171 4.62 -20.40 -8.64
CA ALA A 171 5.90 -21.09 -8.63
C ALA A 171 5.75 -22.61 -8.57
N MET A 172 4.82 -23.13 -7.76
CA MET A 172 4.50 -24.56 -7.69
C MET A 172 4.01 -25.09 -9.05
N ALA A 173 3.05 -24.41 -9.67
CA ALA A 173 2.53 -24.80 -10.97
C ALA A 173 3.60 -24.76 -12.07
N ASN A 174 4.41 -23.69 -12.11
CA ASN A 174 5.51 -23.56 -13.06
C ASN A 174 6.56 -24.67 -12.84
N GLY A 175 6.83 -25.04 -11.58
CA GLY A 175 7.72 -26.15 -11.23
C GLY A 175 7.22 -27.52 -11.71
N ASP A 176 5.92 -27.79 -11.59
CA ASP A 176 5.30 -29.01 -12.11
C ASP A 176 5.35 -29.05 -13.65
N LEU A 177 5.01 -27.94 -14.30
CA LEU A 177 5.00 -27.82 -15.77
C LEU A 177 6.41 -27.95 -16.37
N LYS A 178 7.43 -27.36 -15.73
CA LYS A 178 8.84 -27.53 -16.12
C LYS A 178 9.30 -29.00 -16.04
N LYS A 179 8.65 -29.83 -15.21
CA LYS A 179 8.90 -31.28 -15.11
C LYS A 179 8.02 -32.12 -16.05
N GLY A 180 7.23 -31.48 -16.93
CA GLY A 180 6.26 -32.16 -17.79
C GLY A 180 5.04 -32.72 -17.05
N LYS A 181 4.79 -32.27 -15.82
CA LYS A 181 3.66 -32.71 -14.99
C LYS A 181 2.55 -31.66 -15.01
N LYS A 182 1.31 -32.11 -14.80
CA LYS A 182 0.18 -31.19 -14.57
C LYS A 182 0.32 -30.53 -13.19
N PRO A 183 -0.10 -29.26 -13.02
CA PRO A 183 -0.07 -28.58 -11.73
C PRO A 183 -0.83 -29.33 -10.64
N THR A 184 -0.20 -29.50 -9.49
CA THR A 184 -0.74 -30.20 -8.33
C THR A 184 -0.87 -29.29 -7.10
N GLY A 185 -1.58 -29.73 -6.07
CA GLY A 185 -1.77 -28.98 -4.82
C GLY A 185 -2.33 -27.57 -5.06
N LEU A 186 -1.72 -26.55 -4.45
CA LEU A 186 -2.08 -25.14 -4.64
C LEU A 186 -1.86 -24.65 -6.08
N GLY A 187 -0.91 -25.23 -6.82
CA GLY A 187 -0.63 -24.83 -8.20
C GLY A 187 -1.78 -25.09 -9.16
N LYS A 188 -2.70 -26.02 -8.82
CA LYS A 188 -3.94 -26.25 -9.55
C LYS A 188 -4.88 -25.05 -9.49
N TYR A 189 -4.88 -24.32 -8.38
CA TYR A 189 -5.79 -23.21 -8.09
C TYR A 189 -5.16 -21.83 -8.31
N LYS A 190 -4.01 -21.76 -9.00
CA LYS A 190 -3.25 -20.52 -9.17
C LYS A 190 -4.09 -19.40 -9.82
N ALA A 191 -4.97 -19.75 -10.75
CA ALA A 191 -5.77 -18.78 -11.49
C ALA A 191 -6.89 -18.23 -10.60
N GLU A 192 -7.54 -19.09 -9.82
CA GLU A 192 -8.60 -18.74 -8.89
C GLU A 192 -8.07 -17.89 -7.73
N ILE A 193 -6.91 -18.25 -7.18
CA ILE A 193 -6.23 -17.46 -6.14
C ILE A 193 -5.85 -16.09 -6.69
N ALA A 194 -5.22 -16.03 -7.86
CA ALA A 194 -4.80 -14.78 -8.48
C ALA A 194 -6.00 -13.89 -8.85
N GLY A 195 -7.06 -14.48 -9.40
CA GLY A 195 -8.29 -13.78 -9.75
C GLY A 195 -9.01 -13.20 -8.53
N THR A 196 -9.12 -13.97 -7.45
CA THR A 196 -9.71 -13.50 -6.18
C THR A 196 -8.88 -12.37 -5.57
N THR A 197 -7.55 -12.49 -5.64
CA THR A 197 -6.62 -11.46 -5.17
C THR A 197 -6.78 -10.18 -5.98
N ALA A 198 -6.83 -10.27 -7.31
CA ALA A 198 -7.00 -9.13 -8.20
C ALA A 198 -8.36 -8.45 -8.01
N ALA A 199 -9.44 -9.21 -7.86
CA ALA A 199 -10.76 -8.68 -7.57
C ALA A 199 -10.78 -7.94 -6.22
N SER A 200 -10.23 -8.54 -5.16
CA SER A 200 -10.17 -7.93 -3.84
C SER A 200 -9.29 -6.66 -3.82
N LEU A 201 -8.14 -6.68 -4.50
CA LEU A 201 -7.25 -5.53 -4.59
C LEU A 201 -7.88 -4.42 -5.43
N GLY A 202 -8.51 -4.77 -6.55
CA GLY A 202 -9.23 -3.83 -7.42
C GLY A 202 -10.37 -3.15 -6.68
N LEU A 203 -11.19 -3.92 -5.96
CA LEU A 203 -12.25 -3.35 -5.13
C LEU A 203 -11.69 -2.45 -4.03
N ALA A 204 -10.61 -2.86 -3.36
CA ALA A 204 -9.97 -2.05 -2.32
C ALA A 204 -9.42 -0.71 -2.87
N ALA A 205 -8.89 -0.71 -4.09
CA ALA A 205 -8.40 0.49 -4.77
C ALA A 205 -9.55 1.41 -5.19
N LEU A 206 -10.60 0.86 -5.81
CA LEU A 206 -11.79 1.61 -6.22
C LEU A 206 -12.53 2.24 -5.03
N MET A 207 -12.64 1.53 -3.92
CA MET A 207 -13.31 2.08 -2.72
C MET A 207 -12.59 3.31 -2.14
N MET A 208 -11.30 3.47 -2.42
CA MET A 208 -10.52 4.63 -1.98
C MET A 208 -10.61 5.84 -2.92
N THR A 209 -11.36 5.75 -4.03
CA THR A 209 -11.59 6.88 -4.95
C THR A 209 -12.98 7.49 -4.84
N ILE A 210 -13.85 6.91 -4.02
CA ILE A 210 -15.22 7.38 -3.88
C ILE A 210 -15.38 8.03 -2.51
N ASP A 211 -15.65 9.33 -2.52
CA ASP A 211 -16.03 10.11 -1.34
C ASP A 211 -17.56 10.12 -1.22
N PHE A 212 -18.07 9.80 -0.03
CA PHE A 212 -19.48 9.89 0.34
C PHE A 212 -19.63 10.56 1.70
#